data_AF-A0A1J5KJ43-F1
#
_entry.id   AF-A0A1J5KJ43-F1
#
_cell.length_a   1.000
_cell.length_b   1.000
_cell.length_c   1.000
_cell.angle_alpha   90.00
_cell.angle_beta   90.00
_cell.angle_gamma   90.00
#
_symmetry.space_group_name_H-M   'P 1'
#
loop_
_entity.id
_entity.type
_entity.pdbx_description
1 polymer ?
#
loop_
_entity_poly.entity_id
_entity_poly.type
_entity_poly.pdbx_seq_one_letter_code
_entity_poly.pdbx_strand_id
1 'polypeptide(L)'
;MVKNSSSELLDKYFSKVRNTFPEAFLTDDKLKEIFLACSSEEELQTIIHYLGLSLKSNPNHKKTGQLLFESVDCSEYQLDQWITAIHFFHNWITSEGRKTTFEKMLGYIQCCTDSPENKTFKYALKDILKEMIDTYGYNG
;
A
#
# COMPACT_ATOMS: atom_id res chain seq x y z
N MET A 1 -21.99 -20.37 1.80
CA MET A 1 -21.57 -19.01 1.39
C MET A 1 -20.27 -18.72 2.10
N VAL A 2 -19.14 -18.77 1.39
CA VAL A 2 -17.85 -18.36 1.94
C VAL A 2 -17.91 -16.84 2.02
N LYS A 3 -17.97 -16.28 3.23
CA LYS A 3 -17.80 -14.84 3.39
C LYS A 3 -16.41 -14.51 2.84
N ASN A 4 -16.35 -13.58 1.90
CA ASN A 4 -15.09 -13.15 1.30
C ASN A 4 -14.25 -12.50 2.41
N SER A 5 -12.98 -12.88 2.56
CA SER A 5 -12.05 -12.38 3.60
C SER A 5 -12.14 -10.85 3.78
N SER A 6 -12.19 -10.12 2.67
CA SER A 6 -12.28 -8.66 2.65
C SER A 6 -13.60 -8.09 3.22
N SER A 7 -14.72 -8.80 3.05
CA SER A 7 -16.01 -8.42 3.66
C SER A 7 -15.99 -8.60 5.17
N GLU A 8 -15.29 -9.63 5.66
CA GLU A 8 -15.14 -9.85 7.10
C GLU A 8 -14.25 -8.79 7.74
N LEU A 9 -13.17 -8.38 7.06
CA LEU A 9 -12.32 -7.27 7.50
C LEU A 9 -13.12 -5.97 7.63
N LEU A 10 -13.96 -5.66 6.63
CA LEU A 10 -14.80 -4.46 6.62
C LEU A 10 -15.76 -4.45 7.81
N ASP A 11 -16.52 -5.54 8.00
CA ASP A 11 -17.46 -5.67 9.12
C ASP A 11 -16.76 -5.55 10.49
N LYS A 12 -15.55 -6.14 10.60
CA LYS A 12 -14.80 -6.23 11.86
C LYS A 12 -14.10 -4.92 12.24
N TYR A 13 -13.58 -4.17 11.26
CA TYR A 13 -12.63 -3.09 11.55
C TYR A 13 -13.01 -1.72 10.99
N PHE A 14 -13.96 -1.61 10.06
CA PHE A 14 -14.23 -0.35 9.36
C PHE A 14 -14.51 0.81 10.32
N SER A 15 -15.42 0.67 11.28
CA SER A 15 -15.76 1.75 12.22
C SER A 15 -14.57 2.21 13.06
N LYS A 16 -13.70 1.27 13.47
CA LYS A 16 -12.50 1.59 14.27
C LYS A 16 -11.49 2.35 13.43
N VAL A 17 -11.21 1.86 12.23
CA VAL A 17 -10.24 2.47 11.31
C VAL A 17 -10.75 3.84 10.85
N ARG A 18 -12.04 3.95 10.54
CA ARG A 18 -12.66 5.21 10.11
C ARG A 18 -12.49 6.32 11.15
N ASN A 19 -12.64 6.02 12.45
CA ASN A 19 -12.42 6.98 13.53
C ASN A 19 -10.97 7.49 13.64
N THR A 20 -10.02 6.87 12.93
CA THR A 20 -8.59 7.23 12.95
C THR A 20 -8.26 8.31 11.90
N PHE A 21 -9.01 8.37 10.79
CA PHE A 21 -8.67 9.21 9.64
C PHE A 21 -9.72 10.33 9.45
N PRO A 22 -9.33 11.60 9.32
CA PRO A 22 -10.27 12.65 8.91
C PRO A 22 -10.83 12.38 7.50
N GLU A 23 -12.09 12.74 7.23
CA GLU A 23 -12.70 12.58 5.89
C GLU A 23 -11.89 13.30 4.79
N ALA A 24 -11.30 14.44 5.14
CA ALA A 24 -10.46 15.21 4.23
C ALA A 24 -9.13 14.51 3.87
N PHE A 25 -8.69 13.53 4.67
CA PHE A 25 -7.49 12.74 4.42
C PHE A 25 -7.83 11.49 3.60
N LEU A 26 -8.86 10.74 4.01
CA LEU A 26 -9.30 9.51 3.36
C LEU A 26 -10.82 9.41 3.49
N THR A 27 -11.50 9.38 2.35
CA THR A 27 -12.95 9.29 2.30
C THR A 27 -13.43 7.88 2.64
N ASP A 28 -14.70 7.75 3.01
CA ASP A 28 -15.31 6.43 3.25
C ASP A 28 -15.15 5.48 2.07
N ASP A 29 -15.32 5.97 0.84
CA ASP A 29 -15.25 5.14 -0.37
C ASP A 29 -13.82 4.64 -0.61
N LYS A 30 -12.82 5.51 -0.50
CA LYS A 30 -11.41 5.13 -0.59
C LYS A 30 -11.00 4.16 0.52
N LEU A 31 -11.52 4.37 1.73
CA LEU A 31 -11.28 3.45 2.83
C LEU A 31 -11.88 2.08 2.52
N LYS A 32 -13.12 2.01 2.02
CA LYS A 32 -13.75 0.74 1.60
C LYS A 32 -12.96 0.07 0.47
N GLU A 33 -12.46 0.82 -0.51
CA GLU A 33 -11.60 0.29 -1.57
C GLU A 33 -10.37 -0.41 -0.99
N ILE A 34 -9.70 0.20 -0.01
CA ILE A 34 -8.57 -0.42 0.70
C ILE A 34 -9.01 -1.73 1.38
N PHE A 35 -10.13 -1.72 2.10
CA PHE A 35 -10.66 -2.92 2.76
C PHE A 35 -10.94 -4.05 1.77
N LEU A 36 -11.54 -3.72 0.63
CA LEU A 36 -11.87 -4.68 -0.42
C LEU A 36 -10.65 -5.20 -1.17
N ALA A 37 -9.58 -4.40 -1.25
CA ALA A 37 -8.33 -4.77 -1.88
C ALA A 37 -7.38 -5.58 -0.97
N CYS A 38 -7.60 -5.58 0.35
CA CYS A 38 -6.84 -6.42 1.28
C CYS A 38 -7.30 -7.88 1.21
N SER A 39 -6.33 -8.79 1.11
CA SER A 39 -6.56 -10.25 1.17
C SER A 39 -6.46 -10.81 2.60
N SER A 40 -5.78 -10.08 3.49
CA SER A 40 -5.47 -10.50 4.86
C SER A 40 -5.54 -9.37 5.88
N GLU A 41 -5.60 -9.72 7.16
CA GLU A 41 -5.59 -8.75 8.25
C GLU A 41 -4.22 -8.05 8.35
N GLU A 42 -3.14 -8.76 8.04
CA GLU A 42 -1.77 -8.27 8.06
C GLU A 42 -1.53 -7.19 7.00
N GLU A 43 -2.07 -7.38 5.79
CA GLU A 43 -2.06 -6.36 4.74
C GLU A 43 -2.81 -5.10 5.18
N LEU A 44 -4.01 -5.27 5.75
CA LEU A 44 -4.80 -4.17 6.29
C LEU A 44 -4.05 -3.43 7.39
N GLN A 45 -3.49 -4.14 8.37
CA GLN A 45 -2.72 -3.53 9.44
C GLN A 45 -1.51 -2.75 8.90
N THR A 46 -0.83 -3.28 7.89
CA THR A 46 0.32 -2.64 7.26
C THR A 46 -0.08 -1.33 6.57
N ILE A 47 -1.13 -1.35 5.75
CA ILE A 47 -1.54 -0.14 5.01
C ILE A 47 -2.09 0.93 5.97
N ILE A 48 -2.87 0.54 6.98
CA ILE A 48 -3.37 1.47 8.01
C ILE A 48 -2.22 2.04 8.84
N HIS A 49 -1.17 1.26 9.13
CA HIS A 49 0.03 1.76 9.81
C HIS A 49 0.70 2.88 9.00
N TYR A 50 0.96 2.67 7.71
CA TYR A 50 1.63 3.68 6.87
C TYR A 50 0.76 4.91 6.63
N LEU A 51 -0.55 4.73 6.41
CA LEU A 51 -1.49 5.86 6.32
C LEU A 51 -1.54 6.65 7.62
N GLY A 52 -1.50 5.97 8.78
CA GLY A 52 -1.47 6.61 10.08
C GLY A 52 -0.17 7.37 10.36
N LEU A 53 0.98 6.84 9.93
CA LEU A 53 2.26 7.55 9.99
C LEU A 53 2.24 8.79 9.10
N SER A 54 1.76 8.62 7.88
CA SER A 54 1.61 9.67 6.86
C SER A 54 0.71 10.82 7.32
N LEU A 55 -0.42 10.51 7.97
CA LEU A 55 -1.31 11.50 8.58
C LEU A 55 -0.60 12.34 9.65
N LYS A 56 0.25 11.71 10.47
CA LYS A 56 0.97 12.37 11.57
C LYS A 56 2.16 13.21 11.12
N SER A 57 2.80 12.84 10.01
CA SER A 57 4.07 13.44 9.58
C SER A 57 3.91 14.69 8.71
N ASN A 58 2.71 14.98 8.19
CA ASN A 58 2.54 16.01 7.16
C ASN A 58 1.47 17.06 7.57
N PRO A 59 1.81 18.37 7.71
CA PRO A 59 0.85 19.42 8.08
C PRO A 59 -0.18 19.72 6.98
N ASN A 60 0.08 19.29 5.74
CA ASN A 60 -0.87 19.36 4.61
C ASN A 60 -1.51 17.99 4.33
N HIS A 61 -2.22 17.46 5.33
CA HIS A 61 -2.84 16.13 5.38
C HIS A 61 -3.48 15.63 4.07
N LYS A 62 -4.05 16.52 3.25
CA LYS A 62 -4.74 16.14 1.99
C LYS A 62 -3.85 15.45 0.95
N LYS A 63 -2.57 15.81 0.82
CA LYS A 63 -1.73 15.26 -0.25
C LYS A 63 -1.35 13.80 0.01
N THR A 64 -0.99 13.47 1.24
CA THR A 64 -0.35 12.19 1.54
C THR A 64 -1.33 11.02 1.62
N GLY A 65 -2.61 11.27 1.92
CA GLY A 65 -3.67 10.24 1.86
C GLY A 65 -4.07 9.87 0.43
N GLN A 66 -3.76 10.73 -0.55
CA GLN A 66 -4.05 10.49 -1.97
C GLN A 66 -2.89 9.83 -2.72
N LEU A 67 -1.65 9.96 -2.25
CA LEU A 67 -0.46 9.43 -2.92
C LEU A 67 -0.55 7.95 -3.30
N LEU A 68 -1.13 7.10 -2.45
CA LEU A 68 -1.34 5.69 -2.77
C LEU A 68 -2.20 5.54 -4.03
N PHE A 69 -3.34 6.22 -4.06
CA PHE A 69 -4.27 6.17 -5.18
C PHE A 69 -3.69 6.82 -6.43
N GLU A 70 -2.96 7.94 -6.29
CA GLU A 70 -2.25 8.56 -7.40
C GLU A 70 -1.21 7.61 -8.02
N SER A 71 -0.48 6.85 -7.19
CA SER A 71 0.50 5.87 -7.66
C SER A 71 -0.18 4.69 -8.36
N VAL A 72 -1.30 4.20 -7.80
CA VAL A 72 -2.14 3.16 -8.42
C VAL A 72 -2.64 3.63 -9.78
N ASP A 73 -3.27 4.80 -9.85
CA ASP A 73 -3.85 5.40 -11.06
C ASP A 73 -2.81 5.66 -12.15
N CYS A 74 -1.56 5.92 -11.77
CA CYS A 74 -0.44 6.13 -12.69
C CYS A 74 0.26 4.83 -13.12
N SER A 75 -0.20 3.66 -12.65
CA SER A 75 0.40 2.36 -12.93
C SER A 75 -0.56 1.44 -13.68
N GLU A 76 -0.05 0.34 -14.23
CA GLU A 76 -0.90 -0.73 -14.80
C GLU A 76 -1.45 -1.70 -13.74
N TYR A 77 -1.06 -1.50 -12.48
CA TYR A 77 -1.34 -2.41 -11.36
C TYR A 77 -2.52 -1.92 -10.54
N GLN A 78 -3.38 -2.87 -10.15
CA GLN A 78 -4.57 -2.58 -9.34
C GLN A 78 -4.19 -2.39 -7.85
N LEU A 79 -5.11 -1.80 -7.08
CA LEU A 79 -4.88 -1.45 -5.67
C LEU A 79 -4.50 -2.67 -4.79
N ASP A 80 -5.07 -3.84 -5.06
CA ASP A 80 -4.75 -5.10 -4.38
C ASP A 80 -3.27 -5.47 -4.55
N GLN A 81 -2.75 -5.37 -5.78
CA GLN A 81 -1.34 -5.65 -6.07
C GLN A 81 -0.40 -4.64 -5.40
N TRP A 82 -0.82 -3.38 -5.31
CA TRP A 82 -0.10 -2.35 -4.55
C TRP A 82 -0.07 -2.64 -3.06
N ILE A 83 -1.20 -3.02 -2.45
CA ILE A 83 -1.27 -3.39 -1.03
C ILE A 83 -0.39 -4.60 -0.74
N THR A 84 -0.44 -5.64 -1.58
CA THR A 84 0.44 -6.80 -1.45
C THR A 84 1.92 -6.42 -1.59
N ALA A 85 2.27 -5.53 -2.52
CA ALA A 85 3.64 -5.05 -2.69
C ALA A 85 4.13 -4.22 -1.49
N ILE A 86 3.28 -3.34 -0.95
CA ILE A 86 3.55 -2.57 0.28
C ILE A 86 3.78 -3.50 1.46
N HIS A 87 2.94 -4.53 1.63
CA HIS A 87 3.09 -5.51 2.69
C HIS A 87 4.38 -6.33 2.55
N PHE A 88 4.70 -6.77 1.33
CA PHE A 88 5.97 -7.43 1.05
C PHE A 88 7.17 -6.53 1.40
N PHE A 89 7.16 -5.28 0.94
CA PHE A 89 8.20 -4.31 1.24
C PHE A 89 8.35 -4.12 2.75
N HIS A 90 7.24 -3.92 3.46
CA HIS A 90 7.20 -3.75 4.90
C HIS A 90 7.88 -4.91 5.64
N ASN A 91 7.57 -6.14 5.25
CA ASN A 91 8.19 -7.33 5.84
C ASN A 91 9.69 -7.36 5.55
N TRP A 92 10.09 -7.04 4.32
CA TRP A 92 11.50 -7.00 3.94
C TRP A 92 12.28 -5.95 4.75
N ILE A 93 11.85 -4.69 4.81
CA ILE A 93 12.57 -3.67 5.60
C ILE A 93 12.63 -4.02 7.09
N THR A 94 11.57 -4.64 7.62
CA THR A 94 11.49 -5.02 9.03
C THR A 94 12.48 -6.14 9.32
N SER A 95 12.59 -7.12 8.41
CA SER A 95 13.58 -8.20 8.51
C SER A 95 15.03 -7.70 8.42
N GLU A 96 15.25 -6.62 7.67
CA GLU A 96 16.55 -5.96 7.52
C GLU A 96 16.85 -4.96 8.65
N GLY A 97 15.95 -4.77 9.61
CA GLY A 97 16.09 -3.76 10.68
C GLY A 97 16.10 -2.31 10.18
N ARG A 98 15.57 -2.08 8.97
CA ARG A 98 15.54 -0.77 8.29
C ARG A 98 14.23 -0.04 8.56
N LYS A 99 14.21 1.26 8.28
CA LYS A 99 13.02 2.12 8.34
C LYS A 99 12.87 2.91 7.04
N THR A 100 11.64 3.23 6.68
CA THR A 100 11.34 4.10 5.53
C THR A 100 10.08 4.93 5.79
N THR A 101 9.93 6.02 5.04
CA THR A 101 8.67 6.78 5.00
C THR A 101 7.74 6.17 3.96
N PHE A 102 6.43 6.40 4.11
CA PHE A 102 5.46 5.87 3.16
C PHE A 102 5.70 6.43 1.74
N GLU A 103 5.99 7.72 1.63
CA GLU A 103 6.33 8.39 0.36
C GLU A 103 7.52 7.73 -0.35
N LYS A 104 8.60 7.41 0.39
CA LYS A 104 9.78 6.75 -0.19
C LYS A 104 9.49 5.31 -0.60
N MET A 105 8.67 4.58 0.16
CA MET A 105 8.23 3.24 -0.21
C MET A 105 7.41 3.27 -1.50
N LEU A 106 6.38 4.13 -1.58
CA LEU A 106 5.55 4.27 -2.77
C LEU A 106 6.39 4.69 -3.98
N GLY A 107 7.31 5.64 -3.82
CA GLY A 107 8.21 6.07 -4.89
C GLY A 107 9.08 4.92 -5.42
N TYR A 108 9.62 4.07 -4.54
CA TYR A 108 10.40 2.91 -4.98
C TYR A 108 9.53 1.88 -5.73
N ILE A 109 8.32 1.60 -5.23
CA ILE A 109 7.38 0.69 -5.90
C ILE A 109 7.00 1.25 -7.28
N GLN A 110 6.73 2.56 -7.39
CA GLN A 110 6.48 3.23 -8.67
C GLN A 110 7.66 3.10 -9.64
N CYS A 111 8.90 3.26 -9.15
CA CYS A 111 10.08 3.04 -10.00
C CYS A 111 10.14 1.59 -10.52
N CYS A 112 9.68 0.62 -9.72
CA CYS A 112 9.56 -0.76 -10.17
C CYS A 112 8.50 -0.89 -11.28
N THR A 113 7.33 -0.24 -11.16
CA THR A 113 6.29 -0.31 -12.20
C THR A 113 6.71 0.33 -13.52
N ASP A 114 7.58 1.33 -13.47
CA ASP A 114 7.96 2.13 -14.65
C ASP A 114 9.10 1.50 -15.48
N SER A 115 9.79 0.46 -14.96
CA SER A 115 10.92 -0.17 -15.67
C SER A 115 10.49 -0.76 -17.02
N PRO A 116 11.25 -0.53 -18.11
CA PRO A 116 10.95 -1.07 -19.44
C PRO A 116 10.81 -2.60 -19.48
N GLU A 117 11.56 -3.30 -18.62
CA GLU A 117 11.56 -4.76 -18.52
C GLU A 117 10.16 -5.31 -18.15
N ASN A 118 9.40 -4.54 -17.37
CA ASN A 118 8.07 -4.92 -16.89
C ASN A 118 6.96 -4.67 -17.90
N LYS A 119 7.20 -3.86 -18.93
CA LYS A 119 6.21 -3.57 -19.99
C LYS A 119 6.04 -4.74 -20.96
N THR A 120 6.95 -5.72 -20.94
CA THR A 120 6.97 -6.85 -21.89
C THR A 120 6.22 -8.08 -21.35
N PHE A 121 6.13 -8.25 -20.03
CA PHE A 121 5.51 -9.41 -19.38
C PHE A 121 4.64 -9.00 -18.19
N LYS A 122 3.43 -9.57 -18.09
CA LYS A 122 2.51 -9.32 -16.96
C LYS A 122 2.93 -10.12 -15.72
N TYR A 123 3.98 -9.68 -15.04
CA TYR A 123 4.33 -10.21 -13.72
C TYR A 123 3.47 -9.57 -12.63
N ALA A 124 3.35 -10.23 -11.47
CA ALA A 124 2.73 -9.60 -10.31
C ALA A 124 3.66 -8.51 -9.75
N LEU A 125 3.10 -7.38 -9.30
CA LEU A 125 3.90 -6.25 -8.78
C LEU A 125 4.86 -6.67 -7.66
N LYS A 126 4.40 -7.57 -6.79
CA LYS A 126 5.21 -8.14 -5.71
C LYS A 126 6.47 -8.84 -6.24
N ASP A 127 6.36 -9.58 -7.34
CA ASP A 127 7.48 -10.36 -7.87
C ASP A 127 8.53 -9.45 -8.51
N ILE A 128 8.07 -8.44 -9.24
CA ILE A 128 8.94 -7.38 -9.76
C ILE A 128 9.66 -6.68 -8.61
N LEU A 129 8.91 -6.26 -7.60
CA LEU A 129 9.49 -5.58 -6.44
C LEU A 129 10.53 -6.45 -5.74
N LYS A 130 10.26 -7.75 -5.59
CA LYS A 130 11.20 -8.72 -5.04
C LYS A 130 12.47 -8.79 -5.87
N GLU A 131 12.37 -8.92 -7.19
CA GLU A 131 13.52 -8.98 -8.09
C GLU A 131 14.36 -7.70 -8.02
N MET A 132 13.71 -6.54 -8.00
CA MET A 132 14.39 -5.24 -7.89
C MET A 132 15.13 -5.09 -6.56
N ILE A 133 14.51 -5.52 -5.46
CA ILE A 133 15.14 -5.52 -4.13
C ILE A 133 16.32 -6.50 -4.08
N ASP A 134 16.16 -7.71 -4.62
CA ASP A 134 17.23 -8.72 -4.61
C ASP A 134 18.43 -8.31 -5.49
N THR A 135 18.16 -7.60 -6.59
CA THR A 135 19.19 -7.19 -7.56
C THR A 135 19.90 -5.90 -7.16
N TYR A 136 19.14 -4.88 -6.76
CA TYR A 136 19.66 -3.52 -6.55
C TYR A 136 19.60 -3.08 -5.09
N GLY A 137 18.86 -3.78 -4.24
CA GLY A 137 18.59 -3.37 -2.87
C GLY A 137 17.72 -2.13 -2.76
N TYR A 138 17.66 -1.60 -1.54
CA TYR A 138 16.96 -0.36 -1.22
C TYR A 138 17.82 0.55 -0.35
N ASN A 139 18.15 1.73 -0.88
CA ASN A 139 18.90 2.78 -0.18
C ASN A 139 17.93 3.94 0.12
N GLY A 140 17.12 3.74 1.16
CA GLY A 140 16.12 4.72 1.62
C GLY A 140 16.70 5.94 2.29
#